data_AF-D9SID2-F1
#
_entry.id   AF-D9SID2-F1
#
_cell.length_a   1.000
_cell.length_b   1.000
_cell.length_c   1.000
_cell.angle_alpha   90.00
_cell.angle_beta   90.00
_cell.angle_gamma   90.00
#
_symmetry.space_group_name_H-M   'P 1'
#
loop_
_entity.id
_entity.type
_entity.pdbx_description
1 polymer ?
#
loop_
_entity_poly.entity_id
_entity_poly.type
_entity_poly.pdbx_seq_one_letter_code
_entity_poly.pdbx_strand_id
1 'polypeptide(L)'
;MKREQQLTVWLQGQFPEATFTLAPASADASFRRYFRATFDDGTTRIIMDAPPEHEDCQPFLHVGKLFEQAGTHVPHVYAEDLEQGFLLLSDLGNTTYLQALTPDNARALYAKATDALIKIQRASNEAELPPYDEALLLREMRLFPEWYINKHLNITLTEAQNAKLESVFARIVANNLSQPRVYVHRDYHSRNLMVTEPNPGIIDFQDAVYGPITYDLASLFKDAYIKWEEPQIIDYLIGYWQNARRAGLPVHEDFGQFYWDFEWMGVQRHIKVLGIFARLCHRDGKDGYLKDMPLVMSYLRAAAARYVDLKPLFNLLNELEPPAEAPTGYGF
;
A
#
# COMPACT_ATOMS: atom_id res chain seq x y z
N MET A 1 -16.29 30.41 9.90
CA MET A 1 -16.25 30.47 8.42
C MET A 1 -16.37 29.04 7.92
N LYS A 2 -17.05 28.74 6.81
CA LYS A 2 -17.06 27.35 6.29
C LYS A 2 -15.61 26.99 5.88
N ARG A 3 -15.15 25.78 6.18
CA ARG A 3 -13.74 25.35 5.96
C ARG A 3 -13.23 25.63 4.55
N GLU A 4 -14.07 25.39 3.53
CA GLU A 4 -13.76 25.72 2.12
C GLU A 4 -13.48 27.21 1.89
N GLN A 5 -14.17 28.11 2.61
CA GLN A 5 -13.89 29.55 2.50
C GLN A 5 -12.52 29.90 3.10
N GLN A 6 -12.09 29.25 4.19
CA GLN A 6 -10.75 29.44 4.75
C GLN A 6 -9.69 28.99 3.75
N LEU A 7 -9.90 27.84 3.12
CA LEU A 7 -9.04 27.32 2.07
C LEU A 7 -8.95 28.28 0.87
N THR A 8 -10.09 28.78 0.37
CA THR A 8 -10.11 29.74 -0.74
C THR A 8 -9.39 31.04 -0.38
N VAL A 9 -9.62 31.59 0.82
CA VAL A 9 -8.94 32.81 1.26
C VAL A 9 -7.43 32.59 1.39
N TRP A 10 -7.01 31.47 1.95
CA TRP A 10 -5.61 31.11 2.08
C TRP A 10 -4.94 30.97 0.70
N LEU A 11 -5.58 30.25 -0.22
CA LEU A 11 -5.06 30.07 -1.59
C LEU A 11 -5.01 31.39 -2.36
N GLN A 12 -6.01 32.25 -2.23
CA GLN A 12 -5.98 33.60 -2.81
C GLN A 12 -4.83 34.43 -2.26
N GLY A 13 -4.46 34.25 -0.98
CA GLY A 13 -3.29 34.88 -0.38
C GLY A 13 -1.97 34.44 -1.01
N GLN A 14 -1.87 33.18 -1.47
CA GLN A 14 -0.69 32.66 -2.19
C GLN A 14 -0.62 33.19 -3.64
N PHE A 15 -1.78 33.48 -4.24
CA PHE A 15 -1.89 33.98 -5.61
C PHE A 15 -2.81 35.20 -5.71
N PRO A 16 -2.39 36.40 -5.23
CA PRO A 16 -3.28 37.54 -5.08
C PRO A 16 -3.96 38.02 -6.37
N GLU A 17 -3.28 37.90 -7.51
CA GLU A 17 -3.75 38.38 -8.81
C GLU A 17 -4.35 37.26 -9.69
N ALA A 18 -4.31 36.01 -9.23
CA ALA A 18 -4.79 34.88 -10.03
C ALA A 18 -6.27 34.58 -9.78
N THR A 19 -6.97 34.20 -10.83
CA THR A 19 -8.28 33.53 -10.73
C THR A 19 -8.07 32.03 -10.77
N PHE A 20 -8.85 31.29 -9.99
CA PHE A 20 -8.85 29.83 -10.00
C PHE A 20 -10.25 29.29 -9.72
N THR A 21 -10.47 28.04 -10.15
CA THR A 21 -11.63 27.25 -9.75
C THR A 21 -11.18 26.09 -8.87
N LEU A 22 -12.01 25.71 -7.91
CA LEU A 22 -11.76 24.58 -7.02
C LEU A 22 -12.75 23.44 -7.31
N ALA A 23 -12.23 22.22 -7.44
CA ALA A 23 -13.02 21.00 -7.54
C ALA A 23 -12.45 19.92 -6.60
N PRO A 24 -13.27 19.04 -6.02
CA PRO A 24 -12.77 17.88 -5.31
C PRO A 24 -11.87 17.03 -6.22
N ALA A 25 -10.68 16.67 -5.75
CA ALA A 25 -9.73 15.82 -6.46
C ALA A 25 -9.80 14.37 -5.98
N SER A 26 -9.91 14.17 -4.67
CA SER A 26 -10.11 12.87 -4.04
C SER A 26 -10.71 13.05 -2.65
N ALA A 27 -11.47 12.04 -2.22
CA ALA A 27 -11.89 11.88 -0.83
C ALA A 27 -11.18 10.63 -0.29
N ASP A 28 -10.26 10.84 0.65
CA ASP A 28 -9.53 9.77 1.32
C ASP A 28 -10.45 9.04 2.31
N ALA A 29 -10.02 7.87 2.79
CA ALA A 29 -10.64 7.19 3.91
C ALA A 29 -10.44 7.92 5.25
N SER A 30 -9.49 8.85 5.30
CA SER A 30 -9.14 9.72 6.43
C SER A 30 -10.03 10.98 6.48
N PHE A 31 -9.73 11.91 7.41
CA PHE A 31 -10.39 13.23 7.45
C PHE A 31 -9.81 14.22 6.43
N ARG A 32 -8.74 13.83 5.71
CA ARG A 32 -8.08 14.68 4.72
C ARG A 32 -8.93 14.80 3.46
N ARG A 33 -8.98 16.00 2.92
CA ARG A 33 -9.66 16.30 1.65
C ARG A 33 -8.69 16.94 0.70
N TYR A 34 -8.82 16.61 -0.57
CA TYR A 34 -7.96 17.14 -1.62
C TYR A 34 -8.81 17.90 -2.63
N PHE A 35 -8.43 19.14 -2.92
CA PHE A 35 -9.06 20.00 -3.91
C PHE A 35 -8.08 20.31 -5.01
N ARG A 36 -8.50 20.20 -6.27
CA ARG A 36 -7.74 20.69 -7.40
C ARG A 36 -8.11 22.15 -7.64
N ALA A 37 -7.11 23.01 -7.60
CA ALA A 37 -7.19 24.35 -8.17
C ALA A 37 -6.77 24.31 -9.63
N THR A 38 -7.59 24.89 -10.50
CA THR A 38 -7.27 25.13 -11.91
C THR A 38 -7.22 26.63 -12.14
N PHE A 39 -6.06 27.13 -12.56
CA PHE A 39 -5.80 28.54 -12.85
C PHE A 39 -6.12 28.88 -14.31
N ASP A 40 -6.27 30.17 -14.62
CA ASP A 40 -6.64 30.66 -15.97
C ASP A 40 -5.63 30.26 -17.07
N ASP A 41 -4.36 30.08 -16.71
CA ASP A 41 -3.30 29.61 -17.62
C ASP A 41 -3.31 28.09 -17.86
N GLY A 42 -4.27 27.38 -17.25
CA GLY A 42 -4.42 25.93 -17.32
C GLY A 42 -3.52 25.16 -16.36
N THR A 43 -2.67 25.83 -15.57
CA THR A 43 -1.90 25.15 -14.53
C THR A 43 -2.81 24.65 -13.43
N THR A 44 -2.42 23.55 -12.80
CA THR A 44 -3.17 22.96 -11.69
C THR A 44 -2.32 22.75 -10.46
N ARG A 45 -2.96 22.82 -9.29
CA ARG A 45 -2.37 22.53 -7.98
C ARG A 45 -3.35 21.72 -7.15
N ILE A 46 -2.82 20.93 -6.23
CA ILE A 46 -3.62 20.21 -5.23
C ILE A 46 -3.52 20.95 -3.92
N ILE A 47 -4.64 21.18 -3.26
CA ILE A 47 -4.72 21.71 -1.91
C ILE A 47 -5.16 20.58 -1.02
N MET A 48 -4.32 20.22 -0.06
CA MET A 48 -4.70 19.33 1.02
C MET A 48 -5.34 20.17 2.13
N ASP A 49 -6.50 19.72 2.60
CA ASP A 49 -7.17 20.17 3.80
C ASP A 49 -7.15 19.04 4.82
N ALA A 50 -6.30 19.18 5.84
CA ALA A 50 -6.12 18.25 6.94
C ALA A 50 -6.44 19.00 8.26
N PRO A 51 -7.69 18.93 8.74
CA PRO A 51 -8.09 19.64 9.96
C PRO A 51 -7.20 19.26 11.16
N PRO A 52 -6.46 20.19 11.79
CA PRO A 52 -5.47 19.88 12.82
C PRO A 52 -6.02 19.16 14.06
N GLU A 53 -7.32 19.32 14.35
CA GLU A 53 -8.02 18.59 15.41
C GLU A 53 -8.18 17.08 15.14
N HIS A 54 -7.91 16.64 13.90
CA HIS A 54 -8.12 15.27 13.43
C HIS A 54 -6.89 14.67 12.72
N GLU A 55 -6.09 15.50 12.04
CA GLU A 55 -5.02 15.06 11.15
C GLU A 55 -3.76 15.88 11.36
N ASP A 56 -2.62 15.20 11.48
CA ASP A 56 -1.29 15.82 11.55
C ASP A 56 -0.63 15.81 10.16
N CYS A 57 -0.23 16.99 9.66
CA CYS A 57 0.50 17.14 8.41
C CYS A 57 1.98 16.77 8.52
N GLN A 58 2.56 16.72 9.72
CA GLN A 58 4.00 16.51 9.92
C GLN A 58 4.50 15.19 9.31
N PRO A 59 3.82 14.04 9.46
CA PRO A 59 4.24 12.80 8.80
C PRO A 59 4.26 12.91 7.27
N PHE A 60 3.28 13.60 6.68
CA PHE A 60 3.24 13.83 5.23
C PHE A 60 4.42 14.69 4.78
N LEU A 61 4.68 15.80 5.46
CA LEU A 61 5.79 16.71 5.13
C LEU A 61 7.16 16.03 5.29
N HIS A 62 7.33 15.29 6.38
CA HIS A 62 8.58 14.59 6.69
C HIS A 62 8.89 13.52 5.65
N VAL A 63 7.96 12.58 5.43
CA VAL A 63 8.17 11.49 4.47
C VAL A 63 8.26 12.02 3.04
N GLY A 64 7.42 13.01 2.68
CA GLY A 64 7.45 13.66 1.37
C GLY A 64 8.82 14.24 1.07
N LYS A 65 9.41 14.95 2.04
CA LYS A 65 10.77 15.48 1.92
C LYS A 65 11.82 14.39 1.72
N LEU A 66 11.76 13.29 2.49
CA LEU A 66 12.70 12.17 2.34
C LEU A 66 12.61 11.55 0.94
N PHE A 67 11.41 11.33 0.43
CA PHE A 67 11.19 10.69 -0.87
C PHE A 67 11.51 11.62 -2.04
N GLU A 68 11.24 12.92 -1.90
CA GLU A 68 11.65 13.92 -2.87
C GLU A 68 13.18 14.04 -2.93
N GLN A 69 13.86 14.07 -1.78
CA GLN A 69 15.33 14.07 -1.70
C GLN A 69 15.97 12.78 -2.26
N ALA A 70 15.25 11.65 -2.19
CA ALA A 70 15.65 10.42 -2.87
C ALA A 70 15.56 10.50 -4.41
N GLY A 71 15.01 11.60 -4.95
CA GLY A 71 14.85 11.81 -6.39
C GLY A 71 13.65 11.07 -6.99
N THR A 72 12.60 10.89 -6.19
CA THR A 72 11.30 10.38 -6.64
C THR A 72 10.27 11.50 -6.82
N HIS A 73 9.21 11.23 -7.57
CA HIS A 73 8.19 12.21 -7.91
C HIS A 73 7.00 12.10 -6.94
N VAL A 74 7.18 12.56 -5.72
CA VAL A 74 6.08 12.82 -4.77
C VAL A 74 5.51 14.23 -4.99
N PRO A 75 4.34 14.59 -4.44
CA PRO A 75 3.82 15.95 -4.53
C PRO A 75 4.78 16.94 -3.89
N HIS A 76 5.31 17.86 -4.68
CA HIS A 76 6.14 18.95 -4.19
C HIS A 76 5.30 19.91 -3.35
N VAL A 77 5.80 20.29 -2.17
CA VAL A 77 5.12 21.23 -1.27
C VAL A 77 5.56 22.65 -1.59
N TYR A 78 4.66 23.45 -2.17
CA TYR A 78 4.93 24.85 -2.50
C TYR A 78 4.72 25.80 -1.31
N ALA A 79 3.73 25.51 -0.48
CA ALA A 79 3.39 26.33 0.68
C ALA A 79 2.64 25.50 1.73
N GLU A 80 2.72 25.94 2.99
CA GLU A 80 2.08 25.31 4.14
C GLU A 80 1.48 26.36 5.08
N ASP A 81 0.34 26.02 5.68
CA ASP A 81 -0.22 26.70 6.85
C ASP A 81 -0.65 25.61 7.83
N LEU A 82 0.24 25.30 8.77
CA LEU A 82 0.07 24.20 9.71
C LEU A 82 -0.92 24.53 10.84
N GLU A 83 -1.08 25.81 11.17
CA GLU A 83 -2.08 26.24 12.16
C GLU A 83 -3.49 25.98 11.64
N GLN A 84 -3.70 26.20 10.34
CA GLN A 84 -4.96 25.87 9.70
C GLN A 84 -4.99 24.46 9.12
N GLY A 85 -3.87 23.78 8.90
CA GLY A 85 -3.83 22.44 8.31
C GLY A 85 -4.01 22.42 6.78
N PHE A 86 -3.43 23.40 6.09
CA PHE A 86 -3.46 23.48 4.62
C PHE A 86 -2.08 23.28 4.01
N LEU A 87 -2.00 22.47 2.95
CA LEU A 87 -0.80 22.32 2.12
C LEU A 87 -1.13 22.60 0.65
N LEU A 88 -0.23 23.29 -0.04
CA LEU A 88 -0.30 23.54 -1.47
C LEU A 88 0.73 22.65 -2.18
N LEU A 89 0.24 21.74 -3.01
CA LEU A 89 1.00 20.65 -3.58
C LEU A 89 1.01 20.69 -5.10
N SER A 90 2.04 20.10 -5.72
CA SER A 90 2.01 19.79 -7.15
C SER A 90 0.90 18.78 -7.46
N ASP A 91 0.33 18.90 -8.66
CA ASP A 91 -0.69 17.99 -9.15
C ASP A 91 -0.03 16.86 -9.97
N LEU A 92 -0.27 15.62 -9.54
CA LEU A 92 0.27 14.42 -10.19
C LEU A 92 -0.70 13.83 -11.23
N GLY A 93 -1.77 14.55 -11.58
CA GLY A 93 -2.75 14.14 -12.58
C GLY A 93 -3.88 13.29 -12.02
N ASN A 94 -4.55 12.54 -12.89
CA ASN A 94 -5.78 11.79 -12.56
C ASN A 94 -5.71 10.31 -12.89
N THR A 95 -4.67 9.87 -13.59
CA THR A 95 -4.58 8.50 -14.09
C THR A 95 -3.72 7.68 -13.15
N THR A 96 -4.35 6.80 -12.38
CA THR A 96 -3.62 5.85 -11.54
C THR A 96 -3.04 4.72 -12.40
N TYR A 97 -2.04 4.01 -11.88
CA TYR A 97 -1.54 2.79 -12.50
C TYR A 97 -2.65 1.76 -12.63
N LEU A 98 -3.57 1.64 -11.66
CA LEU A 98 -4.71 0.72 -11.74
C LEU A 98 -5.56 0.97 -13.00
N GLN A 99 -5.76 2.23 -13.38
CA GLN A 99 -6.52 2.59 -14.58
C GLN A 99 -5.72 2.37 -15.87
N ALA A 100 -4.39 2.49 -15.81
CA ALA A 100 -3.53 2.46 -16.99
C ALA A 100 -2.94 1.08 -17.32
N LEU A 101 -2.81 0.19 -16.34
CA LEU A 101 -2.18 -1.10 -16.49
C LEU A 101 -2.97 -1.99 -17.45
N THR A 102 -2.26 -2.50 -18.46
CA THR A 102 -2.72 -3.53 -19.39
C THR A 102 -1.66 -4.62 -19.49
N PRO A 103 -2.00 -5.84 -19.96
CA PRO A 103 -1.00 -6.89 -20.16
C PRO A 103 0.19 -6.45 -21.02
N ASP A 104 -0.04 -5.57 -21.99
CA ASP A 104 0.98 -5.12 -22.94
C ASP A 104 1.94 -4.07 -22.35
N ASN A 105 1.49 -3.27 -21.39
CA ASN A 105 2.29 -2.17 -20.83
C ASN A 105 2.79 -2.42 -19.39
N ALA A 106 2.28 -3.44 -18.71
CA ALA A 106 2.52 -3.68 -17.30
C ALA A 106 4.01 -3.79 -16.95
N ARG A 107 4.78 -4.52 -17.75
CA ARG A 107 6.23 -4.65 -17.57
C ARG A 107 6.95 -3.29 -17.56
N ALA A 108 6.57 -2.39 -18.46
CA ALA A 108 7.21 -1.08 -18.57
C ALA A 108 6.83 -0.14 -17.41
N LEU A 109 5.55 -0.14 -17.01
CA LEU A 109 5.09 0.65 -15.86
C LEU A 109 5.68 0.13 -14.55
N TYR A 110 5.70 -1.19 -14.34
CA TYR A 110 6.31 -1.77 -13.16
C TYR A 110 7.82 -1.56 -13.10
N ALA A 111 8.54 -1.57 -14.23
CA ALA A 111 9.95 -1.20 -14.24
C ALA A 111 10.17 0.22 -13.70
N LYS A 112 9.38 1.20 -14.16
CA LYS A 112 9.44 2.58 -13.66
C LYS A 112 9.10 2.69 -12.17
N ALA A 113 8.09 1.96 -11.71
CA ALA A 113 7.74 1.90 -10.29
C ALA A 113 8.89 1.29 -9.46
N THR A 114 9.47 0.18 -9.90
CA THR A 114 10.59 -0.46 -9.18
C THR A 114 11.85 0.40 -9.17
N ASP A 115 12.13 1.16 -10.23
CA ASP A 115 13.27 2.09 -10.27
C ASP A 115 13.08 3.23 -9.26
N ALA A 116 11.85 3.76 -9.12
CA ALA A 116 11.53 4.74 -8.08
C ALA A 116 11.60 4.14 -6.67
N LEU A 117 11.11 2.91 -6.49
CA LEU A 117 11.19 2.20 -5.21
C LEU A 117 12.65 1.96 -4.79
N ILE A 118 13.53 1.58 -5.73
CA ILE A 118 14.97 1.43 -5.45
C ILE A 118 15.58 2.74 -4.94
N LYS A 119 15.20 3.89 -5.52
CA LYS A 119 15.66 5.20 -5.03
C LYS A 119 15.24 5.45 -3.58
N ILE A 120 13.96 5.19 -3.24
CA ILE A 120 13.44 5.29 -1.87
C ILE A 120 14.24 4.40 -0.93
N GLN A 121 14.41 3.13 -1.30
CA GLN A 121 15.10 2.14 -0.47
C GLN A 121 16.58 2.46 -0.28
N ARG A 122 17.26 3.04 -1.27
CA ARG A 122 18.66 3.48 -1.13
C ARG A 122 18.82 4.69 -0.21
N ALA A 123 17.80 5.51 -0.08
CA ALA A 123 17.82 6.69 0.79
C ALA A 123 17.51 6.36 2.27
N SER A 124 17.33 5.07 2.59
CA SER A 124 16.92 4.62 3.92
C SER A 124 17.89 5.06 5.02
N ASN A 125 17.33 5.58 6.10
CA ASN A 125 18.00 5.88 7.35
C ASN A 125 17.10 5.45 8.51
N GLU A 126 17.57 4.54 9.35
CA GLU A 126 16.78 3.96 10.45
C GLU A 126 16.30 4.99 11.49
N ALA A 127 16.97 6.16 11.57
CA ALA A 127 16.63 7.21 12.51
C ALA A 127 15.44 8.09 12.05
N GLU A 128 15.06 8.03 10.77
CA GLU A 128 14.09 8.96 10.19
C GLU A 128 12.65 8.45 10.23
N LEU A 129 12.45 7.13 10.17
CA LEU A 129 11.12 6.51 10.13
C LEU A 129 10.92 5.51 11.27
N PRO A 130 9.69 5.38 11.80
CA PRO A 130 9.40 4.43 12.86
C PRO A 130 9.67 2.98 12.41
N PRO A 131 10.11 2.10 13.32
CA PRO A 131 10.40 0.73 12.97
C PRO A 131 9.12 -0.03 12.62
N TYR A 132 9.19 -0.85 11.57
CA TYR A 132 8.18 -1.87 11.30
C TYR A 132 8.49 -3.14 12.10
N ASP A 133 8.21 -3.07 13.40
CA ASP A 133 8.61 -4.09 14.37
C ASP A 133 7.59 -5.23 14.53
N GLU A 134 7.95 -6.20 15.39
CA GLU A 134 7.09 -7.33 15.76
C GLU A 134 5.71 -6.87 16.25
N ALA A 135 5.66 -5.84 17.11
CA ALA A 135 4.42 -5.35 17.69
C ALA A 135 3.47 -4.82 16.61
N LEU A 136 3.99 -4.03 15.66
CA LEU A 136 3.22 -3.51 14.55
C LEU A 136 2.76 -4.62 13.59
N LEU A 137 3.66 -5.54 13.20
CA LEU A 137 3.33 -6.67 12.32
C LEU A 137 2.24 -7.56 12.92
N LEU A 138 2.35 -7.91 14.21
CA LEU A 138 1.36 -8.73 14.92
C LEU A 138 0.03 -7.98 15.08
N ARG A 139 0.06 -6.69 15.44
CA ARG A 139 -1.15 -5.87 15.57
C ARG A 139 -1.95 -5.86 14.27
N GLU A 140 -1.26 -5.73 13.15
CA GLU A 140 -1.90 -5.72 11.84
C GLU A 140 -2.45 -7.09 11.42
N MET A 141 -1.71 -8.17 11.66
CA MET A 141 -2.21 -9.52 11.38
C MET A 141 -3.38 -9.92 12.26
N ARG A 142 -3.43 -9.46 13.52
CA ARG A 142 -4.53 -9.74 14.46
C ARG A 142 -5.85 -9.08 14.07
N LEU A 143 -5.85 -8.16 13.09
CA LEU A 143 -7.09 -7.71 12.45
C LEU A 143 -7.81 -8.85 11.72
N PHE A 144 -7.09 -9.88 11.27
CA PHE A 144 -7.67 -11.02 10.58
C PHE A 144 -8.61 -11.85 11.49
N PRO A 145 -8.17 -12.41 12.64
CA PRO A 145 -9.09 -13.13 13.53
C PRO A 145 -10.19 -12.22 14.10
N GLU A 146 -9.89 -10.96 14.40
CA GLU A 146 -10.86 -10.02 14.97
C GLU A 146 -11.95 -9.62 13.96
N TRP A 147 -11.57 -9.14 12.78
CA TRP A 147 -12.51 -8.54 11.84
C TRP A 147 -12.95 -9.50 10.75
N TYR A 148 -12.02 -10.25 10.17
CA TYR A 148 -12.37 -11.16 9.08
C TYR A 148 -13.06 -12.42 9.62
N ILE A 149 -12.43 -13.15 10.54
CA ILE A 149 -13.00 -14.41 11.05
C ILE A 149 -14.21 -14.13 11.95
N ASN A 150 -14.05 -13.31 13.00
CA ASN A 150 -15.11 -13.12 13.98
C ASN A 150 -16.26 -12.24 13.47
N LYS A 151 -15.97 -11.07 12.88
CA LYS A 151 -17.04 -10.15 12.44
C LYS A 151 -17.60 -10.48 11.06
N HIS A 152 -16.74 -10.79 10.10
CA HIS A 152 -17.18 -11.00 8.72
C HIS A 152 -17.68 -12.41 8.44
N LEU A 153 -16.97 -13.46 8.88
CA LEU A 153 -17.45 -14.85 8.74
C LEU A 153 -18.41 -15.26 9.86
N ASN A 154 -18.52 -14.46 10.93
CA ASN A 154 -19.31 -14.78 12.13
C ASN A 154 -18.87 -16.10 12.80
N ILE A 155 -17.56 -16.36 12.84
CA ILE A 155 -16.98 -17.57 13.42
C ILE A 155 -16.15 -17.20 14.66
N THR A 156 -16.31 -17.96 15.74
CA THR A 156 -15.42 -17.86 16.90
C THR A 156 -14.41 -19.01 16.84
N LEU A 157 -13.12 -18.68 16.76
CA LEU A 157 -12.07 -19.70 16.78
C LEU A 157 -12.04 -20.42 18.13
N THR A 158 -11.85 -21.74 18.09
CA THR A 158 -11.50 -22.51 19.29
C THR A 158 -10.11 -22.12 19.81
N GLU A 159 -9.83 -22.39 21.08
CA GLU A 159 -8.51 -22.15 21.68
C GLU A 159 -7.38 -22.82 20.88
N ALA A 160 -7.61 -24.06 20.42
CA ALA A 160 -6.64 -24.80 19.62
C ALA A 160 -6.41 -24.17 18.23
N GLN A 161 -7.46 -23.67 17.57
CA GLN A 161 -7.33 -22.95 16.29
C GLN A 161 -6.60 -21.62 16.49
N ASN A 162 -6.92 -20.88 17.55
CA ASN A 162 -6.26 -19.61 17.86
C ASN A 162 -4.76 -19.82 18.17
N ALA A 163 -4.41 -20.83 18.96
CA ALA A 163 -3.02 -21.18 19.25
C ALA A 163 -2.24 -21.57 17.99
N LYS A 164 -2.85 -22.32 17.06
CA LYS A 164 -2.26 -22.61 15.74
C LYS A 164 -2.03 -21.36 14.92
N LEU A 165 -3.02 -20.45 14.87
CA LEU A 165 -2.91 -19.21 14.11
C LEU A 165 -1.79 -18.31 14.65
N GLU A 166 -1.71 -18.13 15.97
CA GLU A 166 -0.63 -17.35 16.61
C GLU A 166 0.75 -17.99 16.39
N SER A 167 0.84 -19.33 16.38
CA SER A 167 2.08 -20.03 16.01
C SER A 167 2.52 -19.73 14.58
N VAL A 168 1.58 -19.65 13.63
CA VAL A 168 1.88 -19.25 12.25
C VAL A 168 2.27 -17.78 12.18
N PHE A 169 1.59 -16.89 12.90
CA PHE A 169 1.95 -15.47 12.96
C PHE A 169 3.38 -15.25 13.47
N ALA A 170 3.80 -15.98 14.50
CA ALA A 170 5.17 -15.91 15.01
C ALA A 170 6.20 -16.30 13.94
N ARG A 171 5.93 -17.33 13.13
CA ARG A 171 6.82 -17.75 12.02
C ARG A 171 6.88 -16.70 10.91
N ILE A 172 5.74 -16.12 10.56
CA ILE A 172 5.64 -15.06 9.54
C ILE A 172 6.45 -13.84 9.99
N VAL A 173 6.27 -13.40 11.23
CA VAL A 173 7.00 -12.28 11.83
C VAL A 173 8.49 -12.57 11.88
N ALA A 174 8.89 -13.78 12.28
CA ALA A 174 10.31 -14.16 12.32
C ALA A 174 10.96 -14.08 10.93
N ASN A 175 10.30 -14.54 9.87
CA ASN A 175 10.82 -14.35 8.50
C ASN A 175 10.90 -12.85 8.16
N ASN A 176 9.80 -12.11 8.29
CA ASN A 176 9.74 -10.70 7.88
C ASN A 176 10.80 -9.85 8.59
N LEU A 177 11.02 -10.07 9.90
CA LEU A 177 12.03 -9.33 10.68
C LEU A 177 13.46 -9.77 10.40
N SER A 178 13.67 -10.95 9.80
CA SER A 178 15.01 -11.39 9.37
C SER A 178 15.45 -10.75 8.06
N GLN A 179 14.51 -10.17 7.30
CA GLN A 179 14.81 -9.52 6.03
C GLN A 179 15.56 -8.21 6.25
N PRO A 180 16.43 -7.81 5.30
CA PRO A 180 17.05 -6.49 5.32
C PRO A 180 16.02 -5.37 5.33
N ARG A 181 16.34 -4.30 6.07
CA ARG A 181 15.41 -3.20 6.34
C ARG A 181 15.73 -1.97 5.49
N VAL A 182 14.67 -1.33 5.02
CA VAL A 182 14.67 -0.14 4.16
C VAL A 182 13.43 0.71 4.47
N TYR A 183 13.33 1.90 3.91
CA TYR A 183 12.06 2.62 3.84
C TYR A 183 11.01 1.80 3.11
N VAL A 184 9.85 1.66 3.75
CA VAL A 184 8.67 0.97 3.27
C VAL A 184 7.53 1.97 3.24
N HIS A 185 6.99 2.24 2.06
CA HIS A 185 5.85 3.12 1.85
C HIS A 185 4.55 2.53 2.42
N ARG A 186 4.46 1.20 2.51
CA ARG A 186 3.33 0.39 3.03
C ARG A 186 2.12 0.28 2.11
N ASP A 187 1.82 1.33 1.36
CA ASP A 187 0.71 1.36 0.40
C ASP A 187 1.19 1.56 -1.05
N TYR A 188 2.37 0.99 -1.38
CA TYR A 188 2.98 1.04 -2.72
C TYR A 188 2.28 0.11 -3.73
N HIS A 189 1.04 0.43 -4.09
CA HIS A 189 0.20 -0.37 -4.98
C HIS A 189 -0.43 0.48 -6.10
N SER A 190 -1.09 -0.16 -7.06
CA SER A 190 -1.52 0.46 -8.32
C SER A 190 -2.47 1.68 -8.19
N ARG A 191 -3.18 1.83 -7.07
CA ARG A 191 -4.01 3.03 -6.80
C ARG A 191 -3.22 4.26 -6.35
N ASN A 192 -2.01 4.07 -5.81
CA ASN A 192 -1.18 5.12 -5.20
C ASN A 192 0.03 5.51 -6.07
N LEU A 193 0.07 4.98 -7.30
CA LEU A 193 1.03 5.34 -8.33
C LEU A 193 0.28 6.04 -9.47
N MET A 194 0.77 7.21 -9.87
CA MET A 194 0.17 8.07 -10.88
C MET A 194 0.98 8.03 -12.18
N VAL A 195 0.29 7.94 -13.31
CA VAL A 195 0.88 8.12 -14.64
C VAL A 195 1.06 9.62 -14.89
N THR A 196 2.27 10.09 -14.62
CA THR A 196 2.71 11.48 -14.83
C THR A 196 4.21 11.47 -15.14
N GLU A 197 4.76 12.56 -15.68
CA GLU A 197 6.21 12.67 -15.91
C GLU A 197 6.83 13.69 -14.94
N PRO A 198 7.91 13.34 -14.21
CA PRO A 198 8.61 12.04 -14.19
C PRO A 198 7.74 10.87 -13.67
N ASN A 199 7.79 9.71 -14.32
CA ASN A 199 6.92 8.57 -13.98
C ASN A 199 7.60 7.57 -13.01
N PRO A 200 6.92 7.07 -11.95
CA PRO A 200 5.58 7.43 -11.47
C PRO A 200 5.55 8.65 -10.55
N GLY A 201 4.39 9.29 -10.52
CA GLY A 201 3.98 10.08 -9.35
C GLY A 201 3.61 9.15 -8.19
N ILE A 202 4.01 9.45 -6.96
CA ILE A 202 3.81 8.59 -5.78
C ILE A 202 3.03 9.37 -4.72
N ILE A 203 1.93 8.81 -4.23
CA ILE A 203 1.07 9.43 -3.21
C ILE A 203 0.82 8.47 -2.04
N ASP A 204 0.24 8.99 -0.94
CA ASP A 204 -0.19 8.18 0.21
C ASP A 204 0.96 7.52 0.99
N PHE A 205 2.08 8.25 1.12
CA PHE A 205 3.32 7.78 1.74
C PHE A 205 3.48 8.15 3.22
N GLN A 206 2.60 8.99 3.79
CA GLN A 206 2.77 9.56 5.14
C GLN A 206 2.93 8.52 6.26
N ASP A 207 2.46 7.28 6.02
CA ASP A 207 2.46 6.19 6.98
C ASP A 207 3.72 5.32 6.87
N ALA A 208 4.72 5.75 6.07
CA ALA A 208 5.94 5.01 5.81
C ALA A 208 6.70 4.64 7.09
N VAL A 209 7.36 3.49 7.03
CA VAL A 209 8.09 2.86 8.14
C VAL A 209 9.46 2.36 7.67
N TYR A 210 10.34 2.03 8.61
CA TYR A 210 11.60 1.35 8.31
C TYR A 210 11.44 -0.16 8.55
N GLY A 211 11.39 -0.96 7.49
CA GLY A 211 10.91 -2.36 7.52
C GLY A 211 11.42 -3.24 6.36
N PRO A 212 10.84 -4.44 6.20
CA PRO A 212 11.35 -5.47 5.28
C PRO A 212 11.40 -5.02 3.81
N ILE A 213 12.53 -5.27 3.13
CA ILE A 213 12.79 -4.83 1.74
C ILE A 213 11.78 -5.34 0.70
N THR A 214 11.10 -6.45 0.98
CA THR A 214 10.13 -7.04 0.06
C THR A 214 8.70 -6.53 0.24
N TYR A 215 8.42 -5.71 1.27
CA TYR A 215 7.04 -5.34 1.62
C TYR A 215 6.33 -4.59 0.48
N ASP A 216 6.95 -3.53 -0.04
CA ASP A 216 6.35 -2.72 -1.10
C ASP A 216 6.24 -3.49 -2.43
N LEU A 217 7.12 -4.46 -2.68
CA LEU A 217 7.01 -5.36 -3.85
C LEU A 217 5.80 -6.29 -3.70
N ALA A 218 5.58 -6.85 -2.51
CA ALA A 218 4.40 -7.66 -2.24
C ALA A 218 3.12 -6.83 -2.37
N SER A 219 3.16 -5.55 -2.00
CA SER A 219 2.06 -4.59 -2.22
C SER A 219 1.80 -4.33 -3.70
N LEU A 220 2.86 -4.19 -4.50
CA LEU A 220 2.80 -3.83 -5.92
C LEU A 220 2.39 -5.00 -6.82
N PHE A 221 2.99 -6.17 -6.64
CA PHE A 221 2.83 -7.32 -7.54
C PHE A 221 1.75 -8.31 -7.11
N LYS A 222 1.42 -8.34 -5.81
CA LYS A 222 0.26 -9.09 -5.28
C LYS A 222 -0.82 -8.14 -4.77
N ASP A 223 -1.09 -7.13 -5.58
CA ASP A 223 -2.08 -6.09 -5.35
C ASP A 223 -3.48 -6.70 -5.14
N ALA A 224 -4.28 -6.06 -4.29
CA ALA A 224 -5.66 -6.47 -4.01
C ALA A 224 -6.62 -6.16 -5.17
N TYR A 225 -6.23 -5.28 -6.11
CA TYR A 225 -7.13 -4.72 -7.12
C TYR A 225 -6.87 -5.22 -8.55
N ILE A 226 -5.72 -5.85 -8.79
CA ILE A 226 -5.33 -6.35 -10.10
C ILE A 226 -4.59 -7.68 -9.95
N LYS A 227 -4.94 -8.64 -10.80
CA LYS A 227 -4.33 -9.97 -10.81
C LYS A 227 -3.36 -10.10 -11.98
N TRP A 228 -2.19 -10.66 -11.69
CA TRP A 228 -1.23 -11.15 -12.68
C TRP A 228 -1.00 -12.63 -12.49
N GLU A 229 -0.65 -13.31 -13.58
CA GLU A 229 -0.27 -14.71 -13.50
C GLU A 229 1.14 -14.83 -12.91
N GLU A 230 1.39 -15.94 -12.20
CA GLU A 230 2.63 -16.14 -11.45
C GLU A 230 3.92 -15.96 -12.29
N PRO A 231 4.01 -16.45 -13.55
CA PRO A 231 5.18 -16.20 -14.38
C PRO A 231 5.47 -14.72 -14.62
N GLN A 232 4.42 -13.87 -14.71
CA GLN A 232 4.58 -12.43 -14.87
C GLN A 232 5.11 -11.79 -13.58
N ILE A 233 4.55 -12.18 -12.43
CA ILE A 233 5.01 -11.69 -11.12
C ILE A 233 6.49 -12.04 -10.91
N ILE A 234 6.90 -13.27 -11.25
CA ILE A 234 8.30 -13.70 -11.16
C ILE A 234 9.19 -12.87 -12.09
N ASP A 235 8.79 -12.64 -13.34
CA ASP A 235 9.55 -11.80 -14.29
C ASP A 235 9.74 -10.36 -13.78
N TYR A 236 8.67 -9.74 -13.24
CA TYR A 236 8.75 -8.40 -12.67
C TYR A 236 9.66 -8.36 -11.43
N LEU A 237 9.57 -9.37 -10.56
CA LEU A 237 10.39 -9.48 -9.36
C LEU A 237 11.86 -9.71 -9.69
N ILE A 238 12.17 -10.52 -10.70
CA ILE A 238 13.54 -10.70 -11.21
C ILE A 238 14.11 -9.36 -11.71
N GLY A 239 13.31 -8.58 -12.43
CA GLY A 239 13.67 -7.23 -12.89
C GLY A 239 14.09 -6.31 -11.74
N TYR A 240 13.25 -6.22 -10.69
CA TYR A 240 13.60 -5.50 -9.46
C TYR A 240 14.87 -6.07 -8.83
N TRP A 241 14.95 -7.39 -8.61
CA TRP A 241 16.05 -8.03 -7.90
C TRP A 241 17.41 -7.75 -8.57
N GLN A 242 17.48 -7.83 -9.90
CA GLN A 242 18.70 -7.50 -10.66
C GLN A 242 19.08 -6.01 -10.51
N ASN A 243 18.10 -5.10 -10.60
CA ASN A 243 18.35 -3.67 -10.48
C ASN A 243 18.74 -3.28 -9.04
N ALA A 244 18.10 -3.87 -8.04
CA ALA A 244 18.40 -3.69 -6.62
C ALA A 244 19.84 -4.14 -6.29
N ARG A 245 20.26 -5.31 -6.79
CA ARG A 245 21.65 -5.77 -6.67
C ARG A 245 22.64 -4.79 -7.30
N ARG A 246 22.36 -4.33 -8.53
CA ARG A 246 23.21 -3.34 -9.22
C ARG A 246 23.30 -2.01 -8.46
N ALA A 247 22.22 -1.65 -7.79
CA ALA A 247 22.10 -0.47 -6.94
C ALA A 247 22.77 -0.61 -5.56
N GLY A 248 23.26 -1.81 -5.21
CA GLY A 248 23.90 -2.08 -3.92
C GLY A 248 22.91 -2.26 -2.76
N LEU A 249 21.64 -2.53 -3.04
CA LEU A 249 20.68 -2.87 -1.99
C LEU A 249 20.96 -4.28 -1.44
N PRO A 250 20.70 -4.50 -0.13
CA PRO A 250 20.97 -5.77 0.53
C PRO A 250 19.88 -6.79 0.21
N VAL A 251 19.77 -7.22 -1.04
CA VAL A 251 18.91 -8.36 -1.42
C VAL A 251 19.73 -9.65 -1.44
N HIS A 252 19.09 -10.80 -1.23
CA HIS A 252 19.75 -12.09 -1.28
C HIS A 252 20.50 -12.32 -2.61
N GLU A 253 21.67 -12.96 -2.55
CA GLU A 253 22.42 -13.36 -3.75
C GLU A 253 21.71 -14.46 -4.56
N ASP A 254 20.93 -15.30 -3.88
CA ASP A 254 20.07 -16.30 -4.48
C ASP A 254 18.64 -15.75 -4.66
N PHE A 255 18.12 -15.82 -5.88
CA PHE A 255 16.78 -15.35 -6.18
C PHE A 255 15.70 -16.21 -5.49
N GLY A 256 15.95 -17.51 -5.27
CA GLY A 256 15.02 -18.38 -4.57
C GLY A 256 14.76 -17.93 -3.13
N GLN A 257 15.81 -17.54 -2.40
CA GLN A 257 15.69 -16.94 -1.07
C GLN A 257 14.96 -15.59 -1.10
N PHE A 258 15.29 -14.72 -2.05
CA PHE A 258 14.58 -13.45 -2.20
C PHE A 258 13.08 -13.64 -2.52
N TYR A 259 12.75 -14.61 -3.36
CA TYR A 259 11.39 -14.97 -3.70
C TYR A 259 10.65 -15.57 -2.50
N TRP A 260 11.33 -16.39 -1.69
CA TRP A 260 10.78 -16.89 -0.44
C TRP A 260 10.36 -15.74 0.49
N ASP A 261 11.25 -14.78 0.73
CA ASP A 261 10.98 -13.60 1.56
C ASP A 261 9.82 -12.75 1.03
N PHE A 262 9.76 -12.56 -0.29
CA PHE A 262 8.66 -11.87 -0.95
C PHE A 262 7.32 -12.59 -0.74
N GLU A 263 7.29 -13.92 -0.86
CA GLU A 263 6.07 -14.71 -0.66
C GLU A 263 5.58 -14.64 0.80
N TRP A 264 6.49 -14.77 1.76
CA TRP A 264 6.18 -14.70 3.19
C TRP A 264 5.74 -13.32 3.64
N MET A 265 6.35 -12.27 3.06
CA MET A 265 5.90 -10.91 3.27
C MET A 265 4.49 -10.69 2.69
N GLY A 266 4.22 -11.27 1.51
CA GLY A 266 2.90 -11.31 0.91
C GLY A 266 1.84 -11.94 1.82
N VAL A 267 2.17 -13.06 2.48
CA VAL A 267 1.26 -13.74 3.44
C VAL A 267 0.85 -12.81 4.58
N GLN A 268 1.82 -12.15 5.24
CA GLN A 268 1.51 -11.16 6.28
C GLN A 268 0.59 -10.05 5.75
N ARG A 269 0.93 -9.51 4.58
CA ARG A 269 0.19 -8.40 3.98
C ARG A 269 -1.23 -8.80 3.63
N HIS A 270 -1.45 -9.97 3.06
CA HIS A 270 -2.79 -10.44 2.70
C HIS A 270 -3.65 -10.74 3.93
N ILE A 271 -3.07 -11.30 5.00
CA ILE A 271 -3.75 -11.47 6.30
C ILE A 271 -4.21 -10.11 6.83
N LYS A 272 -3.30 -9.12 6.87
CA LYS A 272 -3.62 -7.74 7.25
C LYS A 272 -4.74 -7.16 6.39
N VAL A 273 -4.65 -7.27 5.06
CA VAL A 273 -5.63 -6.67 4.13
C VAL A 273 -7.02 -7.28 4.30
N LEU A 274 -7.15 -8.60 4.46
CA LEU A 274 -8.44 -9.25 4.74
C LEU A 274 -9.07 -8.70 6.02
N GLY A 275 -8.28 -8.53 7.08
CA GLY A 275 -8.73 -7.89 8.33
C GLY A 275 -9.14 -6.43 8.14
N ILE A 276 -8.34 -5.63 7.41
CA ILE A 276 -8.64 -4.21 7.13
C ILE A 276 -9.92 -4.08 6.31
N PHE A 277 -10.09 -4.83 5.23
CA PHE A 277 -11.28 -4.75 4.38
C PHE A 277 -12.54 -5.16 5.15
N ALA A 278 -12.45 -6.19 6.00
CA ALA A 278 -13.56 -6.58 6.87
C ALA A 278 -13.92 -5.46 7.86
N ARG A 279 -12.90 -4.83 8.46
CA ARG A 279 -13.11 -3.68 9.36
C ARG A 279 -13.75 -2.49 8.65
N LEU A 280 -13.24 -2.11 7.48
CA LEU A 280 -13.77 -0.99 6.68
C LEU A 280 -15.24 -1.23 6.30
N CYS A 281 -15.61 -2.46 5.95
CA CYS A 281 -16.99 -2.81 5.69
C CYS A 281 -17.87 -2.67 6.94
N HIS A 282 -17.51 -3.34 8.04
CA HIS A 282 -18.40 -3.47 9.21
C HIS A 282 -18.42 -2.24 10.11
N ARG A 283 -17.29 -1.56 10.26
CA ARG A 283 -17.16 -0.37 11.12
C ARG A 283 -17.49 0.91 10.38
N ASP A 284 -17.03 1.02 9.12
CA ASP A 284 -17.01 2.29 8.39
C ASP A 284 -18.03 2.33 7.22
N GLY A 285 -18.79 1.25 7.01
CA GLY A 285 -19.83 1.16 5.97
C GLY A 285 -19.29 1.12 4.53
N LYS A 286 -17.99 0.80 4.35
CA LYS A 286 -17.33 0.78 3.04
C LYS A 286 -17.35 -0.64 2.45
N ASP A 287 -18.53 -1.09 2.05
CA ASP A 287 -18.79 -2.43 1.50
C ASP A 287 -18.05 -2.73 0.18
N GLY A 288 -17.68 -1.70 -0.58
CA GLY A 288 -16.95 -1.83 -1.85
C GLY A 288 -15.67 -2.69 -1.78
N TYR A 289 -14.98 -2.69 -0.63
CA TYR A 289 -13.74 -3.46 -0.42
C TYR A 289 -13.98 -4.98 -0.35
N LEU A 290 -15.21 -5.44 -0.11
CA LEU A 290 -15.52 -6.87 -0.09
C LEU A 290 -15.29 -7.53 -1.46
N LYS A 291 -15.43 -6.76 -2.55
CA LYS A 291 -15.23 -7.25 -3.92
C LYS A 291 -13.79 -7.66 -4.22
N ASP A 292 -12.84 -7.08 -3.49
CA ASP A 292 -11.41 -7.31 -3.67
C ASP A 292 -10.89 -8.47 -2.78
N MET A 293 -11.64 -8.87 -1.74
CA MET A 293 -11.26 -9.95 -0.83
C MET A 293 -11.00 -11.31 -1.50
N PRO A 294 -11.78 -11.77 -2.51
CA PRO A 294 -11.53 -13.06 -3.14
C PRO A 294 -10.15 -13.14 -3.81
N LEU A 295 -9.69 -12.04 -4.43
CA LEU A 295 -8.35 -11.99 -5.02
C LEU A 295 -7.28 -12.10 -3.93
N VAL A 296 -7.41 -11.32 -2.85
CA VAL A 296 -6.48 -11.36 -1.71
C VAL A 296 -6.42 -12.75 -1.08
N MET A 297 -7.58 -13.38 -0.87
CA MET A 297 -7.69 -14.74 -0.34
C MET A 297 -7.02 -15.77 -1.28
N SER A 298 -7.15 -15.60 -2.60
CA SER A 298 -6.52 -16.50 -3.56
C SER A 298 -4.99 -16.49 -3.46
N TYR A 299 -4.37 -15.31 -3.31
CA TYR A 299 -2.92 -15.21 -3.10
C TYR A 299 -2.49 -15.83 -1.77
N LEU A 300 -3.24 -15.56 -0.69
CA LEU A 300 -2.96 -16.11 0.63
C LEU A 300 -2.99 -17.64 0.63
N ARG A 301 -4.03 -18.23 0.02
CA ARG A 301 -4.16 -19.69 -0.12
C ARG A 301 -3.06 -20.30 -0.97
N ALA A 302 -2.71 -19.67 -2.09
CA ALA A 302 -1.66 -20.16 -2.98
C ALA A 302 -0.29 -20.23 -2.26
N ALA A 303 0.06 -19.19 -1.51
CA ALA A 303 1.28 -19.17 -0.71
C ALA A 303 1.21 -20.17 0.46
N ALA A 304 0.10 -20.21 1.19
CA ALA A 304 -0.06 -21.12 2.33
C ALA A 304 -0.04 -22.61 1.93
N ALA A 305 -0.51 -22.95 0.73
CA ALA A 305 -0.45 -24.31 0.19
C ALA A 305 0.98 -24.73 -0.20
N ARG A 306 1.81 -23.77 -0.61
CA ARG A 306 3.18 -24.01 -1.11
C ARG A 306 4.17 -24.34 0.00
N TYR A 307 4.07 -23.63 1.13
CA TYR A 307 5.07 -23.69 2.19
C TYR A 307 4.63 -24.57 3.36
N VAL A 308 5.47 -25.56 3.71
CA VAL A 308 5.15 -26.53 4.78
C VAL A 308 4.83 -25.84 6.11
N ASP A 309 5.54 -24.77 6.44
CA ASP A 309 5.35 -24.02 7.68
C ASP A 309 4.05 -23.20 7.73
N LEU A 310 3.40 -22.99 6.58
CA LEU A 310 2.12 -22.30 6.44
C LEU A 310 0.94 -23.27 6.27
N LYS A 311 1.17 -24.59 6.22
CA LYS A 311 0.09 -25.60 6.17
C LYS A 311 -0.96 -25.45 7.28
N PRO A 312 -0.61 -25.12 8.54
CA PRO A 312 -1.63 -24.90 9.56
C PRO A 312 -2.59 -23.75 9.20
N LEU A 313 -2.10 -22.69 8.58
CA LEU A 313 -2.93 -21.60 8.07
C LEU A 313 -3.77 -22.05 6.87
N PHE A 314 -3.18 -22.75 5.90
CA PHE A 314 -3.92 -23.29 4.76
C PHE A 314 -5.11 -24.17 5.19
N ASN A 315 -4.87 -25.08 6.15
CA ASN A 315 -5.92 -25.94 6.69
C ASN A 315 -7.00 -25.12 7.40
N LEU A 316 -6.62 -24.16 8.24
CA LEU A 316 -7.58 -23.26 8.90
C LEU A 316 -8.43 -22.49 7.88
N LEU A 317 -7.83 -21.96 6.81
CA LEU A 317 -8.57 -21.27 5.75
C LEU A 317 -9.58 -22.20 5.06
N ASN A 318 -9.21 -23.45 4.77
CA ASN A 318 -10.13 -24.44 4.19
C ASN A 318 -11.26 -24.85 5.15
N GLU A 319 -10.99 -24.89 6.46
CA GLU A 319 -12.01 -25.14 7.48
C GLU A 319 -13.02 -23.98 7.58
N LEU A 320 -12.53 -22.73 7.54
CA LEU A 320 -13.36 -21.53 7.72
C LEU A 320 -14.19 -21.18 6.50
N GLU A 321 -13.62 -21.35 5.32
CA GLU A 321 -14.26 -21.05 4.05
C GLU A 321 -13.80 -22.11 3.03
N PRO A 322 -14.54 -23.22 2.90
CA PRO A 322 -14.20 -24.26 1.92
C PRO A 322 -14.19 -23.66 0.52
N PRO A 323 -13.21 -24.02 -0.35
CA PRO A 323 -13.26 -23.60 -1.73
C PRO A 323 -14.57 -24.09 -2.36
N ALA A 324 -15.20 -23.26 -3.18
CA ALA A 324 -16.38 -23.68 -3.93
C ALA A 324 -16.06 -24.98 -4.68
N GLU A 325 -16.92 -26.00 -4.55
CA GLU A 325 -16.74 -27.27 -5.24
C GLU A 325 -16.49 -27.00 -6.73
N ALA A 326 -15.36 -27.49 -7.26
CA ALA A 326 -15.14 -27.49 -8.70
C ALA A 326 -16.33 -28.21 -9.34
N PRO A 327 -16.98 -27.66 -10.38
CA PRO A 327 -18.10 -28.34 -11.01
C PRO A 327 -17.65 -29.74 -11.43
N THR A 328 -18.17 -30.76 -10.75
CA THR A 328 -17.99 -32.17 -11.10
C THR A 328 -18.77 -32.42 -12.38
N GLY A 329 -18.16 -32.02 -13.50
CA GLY A 329 -18.68 -32.17 -14.85
C GLY A 329 -17.79 -33.08 -15.68
N TYR A 330 -17.55 -34.30 -15.23
CA TYR A 330 -17.22 -35.40 -16.14
C TYR A 330 -18.52 -36.18 -16.38
N GLY A 331 -19.32 -35.69 -17.32
CA GLY A 331 -20.29 -36.52 -18.03
C GLY A 331 -19.56 -37.20 -19.18
N PHE A 332 -19.55 -38.53 -19.16
CA PHE A 332 -19.03 -39.39 -20.23
C PHE A 332 -19.77 -39.20 -21.56
#